data_AF-A0A1I7UT86-F1
#
_entry.id   AF-A0A1I7UT86-F1
#
_cell.length_a   1.000
_cell.length_b   1.000
_cell.length_c   1.000
_cell.angle_alpha   90.00
_cell.angle_beta   90.00
_cell.angle_gamma   90.00
#
_symmetry.space_group_name_H-M   'P 1'
#
loop_
_entity.id
_entity.type
_entity.pdbx_description
1 polymer ?
#
loop_
_entity_poly.entity_id
_entity_poly.type
_entity_poly.pdbx_seq_one_letter_code
_entity_poly.pdbx_strand_id
1 'polypeptide(L)'
;MFIFHGDREFFRIYIKTQGENFHEFWRFKTLVPVLPDYQKNLLFSRWTQIEQAYKEILDFLDKIFWIKEVSFSNNVMFSCRLVPIAEHVVSKNLKIGSVNWQTSVENGKMAERILMVFKDATNFKTGGLGFFSIRSDPFHLYRMDRFEIEHASWMTVDQVIALRNCKLIQLGDVQFNSTDINKILLEYVENPGKLLELRLSGSENIILRDVVTGLNAV
;
A
#
# COMPACT_ATOMS: atom_id res chain seq x y z
N MET A 1 -17.73 -9.71 18.83
CA MET A 1 -16.84 -10.63 19.56
C MET A 1 -15.55 -9.89 19.83
N PHE A 2 -15.18 -9.72 21.10
CA PHE A 2 -13.90 -9.12 21.49
C PHE A 2 -12.81 -10.16 21.31
N ILE A 3 -11.71 -9.78 20.66
CA ILE A 3 -10.52 -10.62 20.55
C ILE A 3 -9.42 -9.85 21.27
N PHE A 4 -8.89 -10.46 22.34
CA PHE A 4 -7.76 -9.91 23.07
C PHE A 4 -6.46 -10.46 22.48
N HIS A 5 -5.51 -9.57 22.19
CA HIS A 5 -4.14 -9.94 21.81
C HIS A 5 -3.16 -9.11 22.64
N GLY A 6 -2.76 -9.63 23.81
CA GLY A 6 -2.06 -8.84 24.83
C GLY A 6 -2.97 -7.76 25.42
N ASP A 7 -2.41 -6.57 25.70
CA ASP A 7 -3.13 -5.44 26.31
C ASP A 7 -3.93 -4.58 25.32
N ARG A 8 -4.15 -5.08 24.09
CA ARG A 8 -4.84 -4.32 23.04
C ARG A 8 -6.25 -4.88 22.83
N GLU A 9 -7.25 -4.01 23.03
CA GLU A 9 -8.62 -4.28 22.63
C GLU A 9 -8.77 -4.08 21.12
N PHE A 10 -9.19 -5.13 20.39
CA PHE A 10 -9.49 -5.03 18.97
C PHE A 10 -11.01 -5.03 18.75
N PHE A 11 -11.51 -3.96 18.14
CA PHE A 11 -12.88 -3.90 17.62
C PHE A 11 -12.89 -4.37 16.17
N ARG A 12 -13.49 -5.53 15.92
CA ARG A 12 -13.60 -6.09 14.57
C ARG A 12 -14.99 -5.83 14.00
N ILE A 13 -15.11 -4.82 13.15
CA ILE A 13 -16.35 -4.53 12.45
C ILE A 13 -16.39 -5.36 11.17
N TYR A 14 -17.36 -6.27 11.10
CA TYR A 14 -17.62 -7.07 9.89
C TYR A 14 -18.74 -6.43 9.10
N ILE A 15 -18.45 -6.05 7.85
CA ILE A 15 -19.44 -5.52 6.91
C ILE A 15 -19.53 -6.52 5.75
N LYS A 16 -20.68 -7.18 5.61
CA LYS A 16 -20.96 -8.11 4.51
C LYS A 16 -22.01 -7.48 3.60
N THR A 17 -21.70 -7.30 2.32
CA THR A 17 -22.55 -6.56 1.35
C THR A 17 -23.30 -7.46 0.36
N GLN A 18 -23.63 -8.71 0.70
CA GLN A 18 -24.41 -9.61 -0.17
C GLN A 18 -25.58 -10.30 0.55
N GLY A 19 -26.78 -10.21 -0.05
CA GLY A 19 -27.94 -11.12 0.16
C GLY A 19 -29.13 -10.56 0.93
N GLU A 20 -30.34 -10.95 0.51
CA GLU A 20 -31.68 -10.54 1.00
C GLU A 20 -32.02 -10.94 2.46
N ASN A 21 -31.10 -11.59 3.18
CA ASN A 21 -31.32 -12.01 4.57
C ASN A 21 -30.23 -11.42 5.49
N PHE A 22 -30.53 -10.23 6.00
CA PHE A 22 -29.80 -9.54 7.06
C PHE A 22 -29.99 -10.28 8.40
N HIS A 23 -29.28 -11.38 8.61
CA HIS A 23 -29.13 -11.95 9.95
C HIS A 23 -27.84 -11.44 10.61
N GLU A 24 -28.10 -10.44 11.46
CA GLU A 24 -27.33 -9.84 12.54
C GLU A 24 -25.97 -10.47 12.89
N PHE A 25 -24.88 -9.73 12.61
CA PHE A 25 -23.84 -9.45 13.62
C PHE A 25 -23.34 -8.01 13.42
N TRP A 26 -23.38 -7.23 14.50
CA TRP A 26 -23.07 -5.80 14.70
C TRP A 26 -24.22 -4.81 14.45
N ARG A 27 -24.91 -4.44 15.56
CA ARG A 27 -25.84 -3.31 15.65
C ARG A 27 -25.08 -2.03 16.01
N PHE A 28 -24.60 -1.29 15.00
CA PHE A 28 -24.81 0.16 15.03
C PHE A 28 -26.19 0.37 14.41
N LYS A 29 -27.23 0.54 15.24
CA LYS A 29 -28.53 1.02 14.74
C LYS A 29 -28.38 2.51 14.43
N THR A 30 -27.67 2.83 13.35
CA THR A 30 -27.74 4.15 12.75
C THR A 30 -28.84 4.12 11.70
N LEU A 31 -29.69 5.14 11.67
CA LEU A 31 -30.64 5.33 10.59
C LEU A 31 -29.85 5.69 9.34
N VAL A 32 -29.67 4.73 8.44
CA VAL A 32 -29.02 5.00 7.15
C VAL A 32 -30.07 5.63 6.24
N PRO A 33 -29.87 6.87 5.77
CA PRO A 33 -30.81 7.49 4.85
C PRO A 33 -30.86 6.68 3.55
N VAL A 34 -32.05 6.18 3.23
CA VAL A 34 -32.37 5.56 1.95
C VAL A 34 -32.91 6.61 1.00
N LEU A 35 -32.43 6.62 -0.24
CA LEU A 35 -32.98 7.46 -1.31
C LEU A 35 -33.94 6.61 -2.16
N PRO A 36 -35.16 7.09 -2.43
CA PRO A 36 -36.07 6.42 -3.35
C PRO A 36 -35.57 6.60 -4.79
N ASP A 37 -35.37 5.49 -5.50
CA ASP A 37 -35.30 5.50 -6.96
C ASP A 37 -36.72 5.37 -7.51
N TYR A 38 -37.30 6.52 -7.86
CA TYR A 38 -38.66 6.63 -8.39
C TYR A 38 -38.84 5.97 -9.77
N GLN A 39 -37.76 5.69 -10.51
CA GLN A 39 -37.86 5.01 -11.80
C GLN A 39 -37.90 3.49 -11.66
N LYS A 40 -37.27 2.94 -10.62
CA LYS A 40 -37.18 1.49 -10.40
C LYS A 40 -38.00 0.96 -9.23
N ASN A 41 -38.68 1.84 -8.47
CA ASN A 41 -39.40 1.49 -7.24
C ASN A 41 -38.51 0.74 -6.22
N LEU A 42 -37.24 1.14 -6.13
CA LEU A 42 -36.27 0.54 -5.21
C LEU A 42 -35.81 1.57 -4.18
N LEU A 43 -35.66 1.13 -2.93
CA LEU A 43 -34.97 1.90 -1.90
C LEU A 43 -33.46 1.65 -2.02
N PHE A 44 -32.70 2.68 -2.41
CA PHE A 44 -31.25 2.60 -2.39
C PHE A 44 -30.74 3.07 -1.04
N SER A 45 -30.14 2.17 -0.27
CA SER A 45 -29.20 2.59 0.76
C SER A 45 -28.00 3.22 0.08
N ARG A 46 -27.50 4.37 0.57
CA ARG A 46 -26.21 4.93 0.10
C ARG A 46 -25.05 3.94 0.25
N TRP A 47 -25.26 2.88 1.04
CA TRP A 47 -24.29 1.81 1.25
C TRP A 47 -24.22 0.79 0.10
N THR A 48 -25.07 0.86 -0.92
CA THR A 48 -24.89 0.06 -2.14
C THR A 48 -23.69 0.54 -2.97
N GLN A 49 -23.21 1.77 -2.74
CA GLN A 49 -21.93 2.26 -3.23
C GLN A 49 -20.84 1.96 -2.19
N ILE A 50 -20.22 0.79 -2.33
CA ILE A 50 -19.27 0.22 -1.34
C ILE A 50 -18.22 1.25 -0.90
N GLU A 51 -17.64 2.02 -1.82
CA GLU A 51 -16.64 3.05 -1.51
C GLU A 51 -17.19 4.17 -0.61
N GLN A 52 -18.39 4.67 -0.90
CA GLN A 52 -19.04 5.72 -0.11
C GLN A 52 -19.39 5.21 1.30
N ALA A 53 -19.84 3.96 1.41
CA ALA A 53 -20.11 3.33 2.69
C ALA A 53 -18.86 3.29 3.59
N TYR A 54 -17.71 2.92 3.03
CA TYR A 54 -16.44 2.90 3.77
C TYR A 54 -16.03 4.29 4.26
N LYS A 55 -16.21 5.33 3.43
CA LYS A 55 -15.92 6.71 3.83
C LYS A 55 -16.79 7.18 4.98
N GLU A 56 -18.10 6.91 4.91
CA GLU A 56 -19.06 7.27 5.97
C GLU A 56 -18.77 6.53 7.29
N ILE A 57 -18.45 5.23 7.20
CA ILE A 57 -18.11 4.42 8.37
C ILE A 57 -16.81 4.91 8.99
N LEU A 58 -15.78 5.17 8.18
CA LEU A 58 -14.51 5.71 8.69
C LEU A 58 -14.74 7.07 9.38
N ASP A 59 -15.48 7.98 8.75
CA ASP A 59 -15.79 9.30 9.30
C ASP A 59 -16.56 9.20 10.63
N PHE A 60 -17.45 8.22 10.75
CA PHE A 60 -18.19 7.97 11.98
C PHE A 60 -17.28 7.41 13.08
N LEU A 61 -16.45 6.43 12.75
CA LEU A 61 -15.53 5.81 13.71
C LEU A 61 -14.46 6.81 14.17
N ASP A 62 -13.92 7.61 13.27
CA ASP A 62 -12.92 8.62 13.60
C ASP A 62 -13.44 9.66 14.60
N LYS A 63 -14.71 10.08 14.48
CA LYS A 63 -15.35 10.99 15.44
C LYS A 63 -15.46 10.42 16.86
N ILE A 64 -15.60 9.11 16.98
CA ILE A 64 -15.82 8.44 18.28
C ILE A 64 -14.50 8.00 18.89
N PHE A 65 -13.61 7.42 18.07
CA PHE A 65 -12.43 6.73 18.53
C PHE A 65 -11.12 7.50 18.31
N TRP A 66 -11.16 8.62 17.59
CA TRP A 66 -9.97 9.40 17.20
C TRP A 66 -8.88 8.52 16.62
N ILE A 67 -9.11 8.07 15.38
CA ILE A 67 -8.25 7.09 14.74
C ILE A 67 -6.87 7.70 14.54
N LYS A 68 -5.84 7.06 15.09
CA LYS A 68 -4.46 7.53 14.94
C LYS A 68 -3.79 7.01 13.67
N GLU A 69 -4.17 5.82 13.24
CA GLU A 69 -3.51 5.10 12.16
C GLU A 69 -4.49 4.14 11.48
N VAL A 70 -4.40 4.03 10.15
CA VAL A 70 -5.18 3.10 9.33
C VAL A 70 -4.25 2.17 8.56
N SER A 71 -4.57 0.87 8.56
CA SER A 71 -3.84 -0.15 7.82
C SER A 71 -4.71 -0.80 6.76
N PHE A 72 -4.10 -1.13 5.63
CA PHE A 72 -4.76 -1.71 4.46
C PHE A 72 -4.21 -3.10 4.18
N SER A 73 -5.09 -4.06 3.95
CA SER A 73 -4.76 -5.35 3.38
C SER A 73 -5.77 -5.65 2.29
N ASN A 74 -5.29 -5.91 1.08
CA ASN A 74 -6.18 -6.23 -0.03
C ASN A 74 -6.36 -7.74 -0.20
N ASN A 75 -7.45 -8.10 -0.88
CA ASN A 75 -7.66 -9.40 -1.50
C ASN A 75 -7.80 -9.16 -3.00
N VAL A 76 -7.32 -10.10 -3.80
CA VAL A 76 -7.24 -10.08 -5.26
C VAL A 76 -8.46 -9.51 -5.94
N MET A 77 -9.66 -9.92 -5.52
CA MET A 77 -10.90 -9.58 -6.24
C MET A 77 -11.31 -8.10 -6.17
N PHE A 78 -10.79 -7.31 -5.23
CA PHE A 78 -11.29 -5.94 -4.99
C PHE A 78 -10.18 -4.91 -4.78
N SER A 79 -8.98 -5.19 -5.27
CA SER A 79 -7.79 -4.34 -5.09
C SER A 79 -8.07 -2.88 -5.50
N CYS A 80 -8.72 -2.65 -6.64
CA CYS A 80 -8.98 -1.30 -7.15
C CYS A 80 -9.85 -0.42 -6.23
N ARG A 81 -10.73 -1.02 -5.41
CA ARG A 81 -11.66 -0.28 -4.54
C ARG A 81 -11.00 0.30 -3.29
N LEU A 82 -9.80 -0.16 -2.96
CA LEU A 82 -9.08 0.34 -1.78
C LEU A 82 -8.44 1.70 -2.02
N VAL A 83 -8.13 2.06 -3.27
CA VAL A 83 -7.47 3.34 -3.57
C VAL A 83 -8.36 4.53 -3.22
N PRO A 84 -9.65 4.59 -3.63
CA PRO A 84 -10.54 5.68 -3.21
C PRO A 84 -10.74 5.78 -1.69
N ILE A 85 -10.59 4.67 -0.96
CA ILE A 85 -10.66 4.64 0.51
C ILE A 85 -9.35 5.19 1.09
N ALA A 86 -8.20 4.78 0.58
CA ALA A 86 -6.90 5.31 0.97
C ALA A 86 -6.77 6.80 0.69
N GLU A 87 -7.25 7.27 -0.46
CA GLU A 87 -7.29 8.70 -0.80
C GLU A 87 -8.13 9.50 0.20
N HIS A 88 -9.21 8.90 0.70
CA HIS A 88 -10.03 9.51 1.76
C HIS A 88 -9.33 9.50 3.12
N VAL A 89 -8.59 8.44 3.46
CA VAL A 89 -7.75 8.42 4.68
C VAL A 89 -6.71 9.53 4.64
N VAL A 90 -6.04 9.72 3.48
CA VAL A 90 -5.08 10.82 3.28
C VAL A 90 -5.76 12.18 3.40
N SER A 91 -6.94 12.38 2.82
CA SER A 91 -7.66 13.67 2.89
C SER A 91 -8.09 14.05 4.30
N LYS A 92 -8.21 13.07 5.19
CA LYS A 92 -8.48 13.25 6.63
C LYS A 92 -7.22 13.46 7.46
N ASN A 93 -6.04 13.52 6.84
CA ASN A 93 -4.73 13.57 7.51
C ASN A 93 -4.51 12.41 8.49
N LEU A 94 -5.16 11.27 8.25
CA LEU A 94 -4.94 10.07 9.05
C LEU A 94 -3.64 9.39 8.60
N LYS A 95 -2.85 8.94 9.57
CA LYS A 95 -1.60 8.24 9.27
C LYS A 95 -1.90 6.89 8.64
N ILE A 96 -1.18 6.54 7.58
CA ILE A 96 -1.22 5.19 7.01
C ILE A 96 -0.13 4.35 7.68
N GLY A 97 -0.55 3.28 8.34
CA GLY A 97 0.32 2.34 9.03
C GLY A 97 0.94 1.35 8.05
N SER A 98 0.35 0.17 7.94
CA SER A 98 0.81 -0.90 7.06
C SER A 98 -0.10 -1.07 5.85
N VAL A 99 0.50 -1.27 4.68
CA VAL A 99 -0.16 -1.60 3.44
C VAL A 99 0.36 -2.95 2.95
N ASN A 100 -0.53 -3.93 2.83
CA ASN A 100 -0.24 -5.23 2.24
C ASN A 100 -1.09 -5.43 0.99
N TRP A 101 -0.45 -5.33 -0.17
CA TRP A 101 -1.08 -5.38 -1.48
C TRP A 101 -0.69 -6.66 -2.21
N GLN A 102 -1.47 -7.72 -2.04
CA GLN A 102 -1.17 -9.06 -2.50
C GLN A 102 -1.17 -9.25 -4.02
N THR A 103 -1.64 -8.27 -4.80
CA THR A 103 -1.86 -8.46 -6.24
C THR A 103 -1.08 -7.51 -7.10
N SER A 104 -0.57 -8.05 -8.21
CA SER A 104 -0.16 -7.26 -9.36
C SER A 104 -1.31 -6.33 -9.77
N VAL A 105 -1.00 -5.05 -9.88
CA VAL A 105 -1.90 -4.07 -10.44
C VAL A 105 -1.64 -4.07 -11.93
N GLU A 106 -2.65 -4.45 -12.72
CA GLU A 106 -2.62 -4.50 -14.20
C GLU A 106 -3.08 -3.19 -14.87
N ASN A 107 -3.10 -2.07 -14.14
CA ASN A 107 -3.29 -0.76 -14.75
C ASN A 107 -2.20 0.22 -14.28
N GLY A 108 -1.35 0.69 -15.19
CA GLY A 108 -0.25 1.62 -14.88
C GLY A 108 -0.71 2.89 -14.15
N LYS A 109 -1.82 3.51 -14.58
CA LYS A 109 -2.39 4.69 -13.90
C LYS A 109 -2.85 4.36 -12.48
N MET A 110 -3.32 3.14 -12.26
CA MET A 110 -3.73 2.69 -10.93
C MET A 110 -2.54 2.39 -10.04
N ALA A 111 -1.47 1.80 -10.60
CA ALA A 111 -0.22 1.57 -9.90
C ALA A 111 0.40 2.89 -9.42
N GLU A 112 0.47 3.91 -10.30
CA GLU A 112 0.90 5.26 -9.94
C GLU A 112 0.03 5.85 -8.81
N ARG A 113 -1.30 5.73 -8.90
CA ARG A 113 -2.19 6.20 -7.82
C ARG A 113 -1.95 5.48 -6.49
N ILE A 114 -1.73 4.17 -6.51
CA ILE A 114 -1.43 3.36 -5.31
C ILE A 114 -0.13 3.83 -4.69
N LEU A 115 0.90 3.97 -5.50
CA LEU A 115 2.22 4.41 -5.08
C LEU A 115 2.18 5.84 -4.52
N MET A 116 1.44 6.73 -5.16
CA MET A 116 1.24 8.10 -4.69
C MET A 116 0.44 8.21 -3.39
N VAL A 117 -0.64 7.44 -3.24
CA VAL A 117 -1.48 7.50 -2.04
C VAL A 117 -0.78 6.89 -0.83
N PHE A 118 0.09 5.91 -1.04
CA PHE A 118 0.79 5.21 0.03
C PHE A 118 2.23 5.67 0.27
N LYS A 119 2.71 6.73 -0.40
CA LYS A 119 4.09 7.25 -0.27
C LYS A 119 4.53 7.56 1.17
N ASP A 120 3.56 7.92 2.03
CA ASP A 120 3.77 8.29 3.44
C ASP A 120 3.39 7.15 4.42
N ALA A 121 3.15 5.93 3.91
CA ALA A 121 2.87 4.77 4.75
C ALA A 121 4.09 4.41 5.62
N THR A 122 3.85 3.83 6.80
CA THR A 122 4.94 3.33 7.65
C THR A 122 5.56 2.07 7.05
N ASN A 123 4.73 1.14 6.57
CA ASN A 123 5.16 -0.09 5.93
C ASN A 123 4.36 -0.32 4.65
N PHE A 124 5.04 -0.60 3.55
CA PHE A 124 4.42 -0.95 2.28
C PHE A 124 4.98 -2.28 1.78
N LYS A 125 4.09 -3.19 1.43
CA LYS A 125 4.40 -4.45 0.77
C LYS A 125 3.44 -4.64 -0.40
N THR A 126 3.98 -4.95 -1.58
CA THR A 126 3.19 -5.38 -2.73
C THR A 126 3.79 -6.61 -3.40
N GLY A 127 2.92 -7.49 -3.92
CA GLY A 127 3.33 -8.63 -4.76
C GLY A 127 3.95 -8.16 -6.08
N GLY A 128 3.57 -6.99 -6.58
CA GLY A 128 4.14 -6.43 -7.81
C GLY A 128 3.25 -5.35 -8.41
N LEU A 129 3.76 -4.65 -9.41
CA LEU A 129 3.03 -3.68 -10.23
C LEU A 129 3.34 -4.03 -11.68
N GLY A 130 2.32 -4.39 -12.47
CA GLY A 130 2.52 -5.11 -13.73
C GLY A 130 3.04 -4.30 -14.92
N PHE A 131 3.81 -3.21 -14.76
CA PHE A 131 4.13 -2.31 -15.89
C PHE A 131 5.52 -1.70 -15.94
N PHE A 132 6.04 -1.67 -17.17
CA PHE A 132 7.23 -0.96 -17.64
C PHE A 132 7.04 0.57 -17.81
N SER A 133 5.88 1.13 -17.46
CA SER A 133 5.54 2.53 -17.75
C SER A 133 5.62 3.47 -16.57
N ILE A 134 5.95 3.00 -15.37
CA ILE A 134 6.12 3.84 -14.19
C ILE A 134 7.45 4.59 -14.35
N ARG A 135 7.45 5.63 -15.18
CA ARG A 135 8.66 6.43 -15.47
C ARG A 135 8.80 7.64 -14.56
N SER A 136 7.74 8.01 -13.84
CA SER A 136 7.64 9.31 -13.17
C SER A 136 7.20 9.24 -11.71
N ASP A 137 7.39 8.09 -11.05
CA ASP A 137 7.02 8.01 -9.64
C ASP A 137 8.05 8.73 -8.74
N PRO A 138 7.59 9.57 -7.81
CA PRO A 138 8.47 10.38 -6.98
C PRO A 138 8.96 9.56 -5.78
N PHE A 139 9.70 8.47 -6.02
CA PHE A 139 10.28 7.62 -4.98
C PHE A 139 11.13 8.39 -3.96
N HIS A 140 11.71 9.52 -4.37
CA HIS A 140 12.42 10.45 -3.49
C HIS A 140 11.53 11.03 -2.36
N LEU A 141 10.21 11.02 -2.51
CA LEU A 141 9.26 11.47 -1.48
C LEU A 141 9.00 10.39 -0.42
N TYR A 142 9.41 9.14 -0.65
CA TYR A 142 8.97 8.02 0.17
C TYR A 142 9.77 7.98 1.47
N ARG A 143 9.08 7.84 2.61
CA ARG A 143 9.68 7.93 3.95
C ARG A 143 9.24 6.79 4.85
N MET A 144 9.28 5.58 4.30
CA MET A 144 8.76 4.39 4.95
C MET A 144 9.82 3.72 5.84
N ASP A 145 9.37 3.06 6.90
CA ASP A 145 10.24 2.18 7.68
C ASP A 145 10.54 0.89 6.90
N ARG A 146 9.57 0.39 6.13
CA ARG A 146 9.73 -0.78 5.24
C ARG A 146 9.05 -0.57 3.90
N PHE A 147 9.79 -0.80 2.82
CA PHE A 147 9.31 -0.79 1.45
C PHE A 147 9.65 -2.11 0.75
N GLU A 148 8.63 -2.87 0.36
CA GLU A 148 8.78 -4.20 -0.21
C GLU A 148 7.98 -4.37 -1.50
N ILE A 149 8.66 -4.79 -2.57
CA ILE A 149 8.05 -5.16 -3.85
C ILE A 149 8.61 -6.52 -4.25
N GLU A 150 7.75 -7.54 -4.34
CA GLU A 150 8.16 -8.90 -4.69
C GLU A 150 8.53 -9.04 -6.17
N HIS A 151 7.74 -8.44 -7.08
CA HIS A 151 8.07 -8.38 -8.51
C HIS A 151 8.46 -6.94 -8.92
N ALA A 152 9.76 -6.62 -8.84
CA ALA A 152 10.33 -5.30 -9.09
C ALA A 152 11.18 -5.22 -10.38
N SER A 153 10.95 -6.13 -11.34
CA SER A 153 11.68 -6.20 -12.62
C SER A 153 11.61 -4.92 -13.47
N TRP A 154 10.59 -4.10 -13.26
CA TRP A 154 10.37 -2.83 -13.97
C TRP A 154 11.13 -1.65 -13.37
N MET A 155 11.69 -1.78 -12.16
CA MET A 155 12.38 -0.68 -11.49
C MET A 155 13.74 -0.40 -12.12
N THR A 156 14.09 0.88 -12.26
CA THR A 156 15.42 1.30 -12.72
C THR A 156 16.37 1.52 -11.55
N VAL A 157 17.68 1.52 -11.84
CA VAL A 157 18.73 1.87 -10.86
C VAL A 157 18.46 3.21 -10.18
N ASP A 158 18.11 4.25 -10.94
CA ASP A 158 17.86 5.59 -10.40
C ASP A 158 16.61 5.62 -9.50
N GLN A 159 15.59 4.82 -9.81
CA GLN A 159 14.39 4.68 -8.98
C GLN A 159 14.71 3.98 -7.66
N VAL A 160 15.56 2.94 -7.69
CA VAL A 160 16.04 2.31 -6.47
C VAL A 160 16.80 3.33 -5.63
N ILE A 161 17.77 4.04 -6.21
CA ILE A 161 18.56 5.07 -5.53
C ILE A 161 17.67 6.17 -4.89
N ALA A 162 16.57 6.53 -5.54
CA ALA A 162 15.62 7.50 -5.02
C ALA A 162 14.92 7.05 -3.73
N LEU A 163 14.88 5.74 -3.44
CA LEU A 163 14.31 5.18 -2.21
C LEU A 163 15.21 5.35 -0.97
N ARG A 164 16.37 6.02 -1.06
CA ARG A 164 17.29 6.26 0.08
C ARG A 164 16.65 6.88 1.33
N ASN A 165 15.46 7.46 1.23
CA ASN A 165 14.70 8.01 2.34
C ASN A 165 13.87 6.96 3.12
N CYS A 166 13.77 5.73 2.61
CA CYS A 166 13.22 4.57 3.30
C CYS A 166 14.30 3.87 4.14
N LYS A 167 13.92 3.24 5.25
CA LYS A 167 14.88 2.55 6.13
C LYS A 167 15.23 1.14 5.64
N LEU A 168 14.23 0.32 5.35
CA LEU A 168 14.40 -1.06 4.90
C LEU A 168 13.77 -1.23 3.52
N ILE A 169 14.58 -1.64 2.55
CA ILE A 169 14.13 -1.86 1.17
C ILE A 169 14.31 -3.34 0.83
N GLN A 170 13.26 -3.98 0.33
CA GLN A 170 13.33 -5.34 -0.20
C GLN A 170 12.68 -5.40 -1.59
N LEU A 171 13.49 -5.66 -2.61
CA LEU A 171 13.05 -5.75 -4.00
C LEU A 171 13.35 -7.15 -4.54
N GLY A 172 12.31 -7.86 -4.95
CA GLY A 172 12.41 -9.16 -5.61
C GLY A 172 12.32 -9.06 -7.13
N ASP A 173 12.70 -10.14 -7.80
CA ASP A 173 12.75 -10.28 -9.26
C ASP A 173 13.30 -9.06 -10.01
N VAL A 174 14.36 -8.42 -9.48
CA VAL A 174 15.00 -7.30 -10.17
C VAL A 174 15.80 -7.79 -11.38
N GLN A 175 15.86 -6.96 -12.44
CA GLN A 175 16.63 -7.24 -13.66
C GLN A 175 17.96 -6.46 -13.70
N PHE A 176 18.65 -6.38 -12.55
CA PHE A 176 19.93 -5.68 -12.44
C PHE A 176 21.09 -6.63 -12.69
N ASN A 177 22.01 -6.22 -13.58
CA ASN A 177 23.30 -6.89 -13.74
C ASN A 177 24.31 -6.40 -12.68
N SER A 178 25.52 -6.95 -12.68
CA SER A 178 26.56 -6.56 -11.71
C SER A 178 26.89 -5.07 -11.73
N THR A 179 26.90 -4.43 -12.91
CA THR A 179 27.20 -2.99 -13.08
C THR A 179 26.09 -2.12 -12.47
N ASP A 180 24.83 -2.51 -12.66
CA ASP A 180 23.68 -1.82 -12.09
C ASP A 180 23.73 -1.86 -10.55
N ILE A 181 24.02 -3.04 -9.97
CA ILE A 181 24.15 -3.21 -8.52
C ILE A 181 25.34 -2.40 -7.99
N ASN A 182 26.49 -2.43 -8.67
CA ASN A 182 27.65 -1.62 -8.31
C ASN A 182 27.30 -0.12 -8.25
N LYS A 183 26.59 0.39 -9.26
CA LYS A 183 26.13 1.79 -9.29
C LYS A 183 25.21 2.12 -8.11
N ILE A 184 24.25 1.24 -7.78
CA ILE A 184 23.37 1.44 -6.60
C ILE A 184 24.19 1.51 -5.31
N LEU A 185 25.14 0.58 -5.13
CA LEU A 185 25.96 0.51 -3.92
C LEU A 185 26.86 1.74 -3.77
N LEU A 186 27.51 2.20 -4.84
CA LEU A 186 28.35 3.40 -4.81
C LEU A 186 27.56 4.63 -4.36
N GLU A 187 26.38 4.85 -4.93
CA GLU A 187 25.49 5.97 -4.56
C GLU A 187 25.04 5.92 -3.10
N TYR A 188 24.80 4.72 -2.56
CA TYR A 188 24.41 4.54 -1.16
C TYR A 188 25.57 4.61 -0.18
N VAL A 189 26.79 4.27 -0.61
CA VAL A 189 28.00 4.51 0.20
C VAL A 189 28.28 6.01 0.30
N GLU A 190 28.10 6.75 -0.78
CA GLU A 190 28.30 8.22 -0.79
C GLU A 190 27.21 8.95 0.01
N ASN A 191 25.94 8.57 -0.18
CA ASN A 191 24.83 9.17 0.54
C ASN A 191 23.68 8.16 0.77
N PRO A 192 23.69 7.46 1.93
CA PRO A 192 22.67 6.47 2.25
C PRO A 192 21.32 7.10 2.64
N GLY A 193 21.25 8.41 2.90
CA GLY A 193 20.04 9.05 3.41
C GLY A 193 19.60 8.46 4.76
N LYS A 194 18.46 7.76 4.77
CA LYS A 194 17.92 7.03 5.93
C LYS A 194 18.00 5.50 5.78
N LEU A 195 18.58 5.02 4.69
CA LEU A 195 18.69 3.60 4.40
C LEU A 195 19.52 2.89 5.45
N LEU A 196 18.98 1.81 5.98
CA LEU A 196 19.63 0.89 6.91
C LEU A 196 19.91 -0.46 6.24
N GLU A 197 19.02 -0.90 5.34
CA GLU A 197 19.14 -2.20 4.69
C GLU A 197 18.56 -2.18 3.28
N LEU A 198 19.31 -2.75 2.33
CA LEU A 198 18.89 -3.03 0.97
C LEU A 198 18.98 -4.54 0.72
N ARG A 199 17.85 -5.15 0.35
CA ARG A 199 17.78 -6.53 -0.14
C ARG A 199 17.32 -6.54 -1.58
N LEU A 200 18.15 -7.13 -2.44
CA LEU A 200 17.83 -7.35 -3.85
C LEU A 200 17.88 -8.86 -4.11
N SER A 201 16.84 -9.38 -4.78
CA SER A 201 16.88 -10.74 -5.35
C SER A 201 16.44 -10.70 -6.80
N GLY A 202 17.12 -11.46 -7.66
CA GLY A 202 16.84 -11.52 -9.09
C GLY A 202 17.40 -12.80 -9.70
N SER A 203 17.07 -13.05 -10.96
CA SER A 203 17.49 -14.24 -11.71
C SER A 203 18.80 -14.06 -12.48
N GLU A 204 19.35 -12.84 -12.52
CA GLU A 204 20.57 -12.53 -13.26
C GLU A 204 21.79 -13.17 -12.61
N ASN A 205 22.75 -13.61 -13.44
CA ASN A 205 24.02 -14.12 -12.96
C ASN A 205 24.90 -12.97 -12.48
N ILE A 206 25.03 -12.82 -11.16
CA ILE A 206 25.81 -11.75 -10.54
C ILE A 206 27.27 -12.20 -10.39
N ILE A 207 28.16 -11.46 -11.05
CA ILE A 207 29.61 -11.61 -10.86
C ILE A 207 30.03 -10.70 -9.70
N LEU A 208 30.31 -11.29 -8.54
CA LEU A 208 30.63 -10.54 -7.31
C LEU A 208 31.80 -9.57 -7.50
N ARG A 209 32.82 -9.94 -8.30
CA ARG A 209 33.97 -9.08 -8.62
C ARG A 209 33.52 -7.73 -9.20
N ASP A 210 32.57 -7.75 -10.12
CA ASP A 210 32.10 -6.56 -10.81
C ASP A 210 31.25 -5.70 -9.87
N VAL A 211 30.47 -6.33 -8.98
CA VAL A 211 29.67 -5.65 -7.95
C VAL A 211 30.54 -4.85 -6.97
N VAL A 212 31.68 -5.40 -6.55
CA VAL A 212 32.56 -4.77 -5.54
C VAL A 212 33.61 -3.83 -6.12
N THR A 213 33.74 -3.76 -7.44
CA THR A 213 34.76 -2.92 -8.09
C THR A 213 34.53 -1.45 -7.74
N GLY A 214 35.54 -0.79 -7.17
CA GLY A 214 35.45 0.61 -6.76
C GLY A 214 34.73 0.86 -5.43
N LEU A 215 34.13 -0.16 -4.80
CA LEU A 215 33.70 -0.07 -3.42
C LEU A 215 34.95 -0.20 -2.53
N ASN A 216 35.35 0.90 -1.87
CA ASN A 216 36.37 0.89 -0.82
C ASN A 216 35.81 0.26 0.48
N ALA A 217 35.24 -0.93 0.37
CA ALA A 217 34.79 -1.70 1.52
C ALA A 217 36.04 -2.24 2.25
N VAL A 218 36.35 -1.65 3.40
CA VAL A 218 37.35 -2.12 4.37
C VAL A 218 36.81 -3.34 5.10
#